data_AF-A0A972Y1M2-F1
#
_entry.id   AF-A0A972Y1M2-F1
#
_cell.length_a   1.000
_cell.length_b   1.000
_cell.length_c   1.000
_cell.angle_alpha   90.00
_cell.angle_beta   90.00
_cell.angle_gamma   90.00
#
_symmetry.space_group_name_H-M   'P 1'
#
loop_
_entity.id
_entity.type
_entity.pdbx_description
1 polymer ?
#
loop_
_entity_poly.entity_id
_entity_poly.type
_entity_poly.pdbx_seq_one_letter_code
_entity_poly.pdbx_strand_id
1 'polypeptide(L)'
;MKTIIRYFLILTSLIGYSQTIPTKIITFEPYMSFENYEHFKRLVLKTLDVHVDFLEGFAYEWGYTYTLKIEETKLSSALSDGTMYEHKLIKVLSKEKVSDDYEFKLTLDSQLYYYASGEEGDTFKKTEEGVYQYFEKLIIEVPEELKGDFSKILNNKQTKRGQFKFIGKNKVKLIGL
;
A
#
# COMPACT_ATOMS: atom_id res chain seq x y z
N MET A 1 0.29 -47.07 46.54
CA MET A 1 0.35 -46.92 45.07
C MET A 1 -0.77 -46.08 44.43
N LYS A 2 -1.83 -45.64 45.17
CA LYS A 2 -2.92 -44.84 44.58
C LYS A 2 -2.70 -43.31 44.57
N THR A 3 -1.73 -42.82 45.35
CA THR A 3 -1.44 -41.38 45.49
C THR A 3 -0.46 -40.82 44.46
N ILE A 4 0.39 -41.65 43.85
CA ILE A 4 1.37 -41.21 42.83
C ILE A 4 0.70 -40.94 41.48
N ILE A 5 -0.39 -41.66 41.17
CA ILE A 5 -1.12 -41.55 39.89
C ILE A 5 -1.89 -40.22 39.79
N ARG A 6 -2.29 -39.60 40.91
CA ARG A 6 -3.03 -38.33 40.90
C ARG A 6 -2.17 -37.11 40.54
N TYR A 7 -0.87 -37.14 40.83
CA TYR A 7 0.03 -36.03 40.47
C TYR A 7 0.46 -36.08 39.00
N PHE A 8 0.42 -37.25 38.36
CA PHE A 8 0.76 -37.39 36.94
C PHE A 8 -0.30 -36.76 36.01
N LEU A 9 -1.57 -36.72 36.44
CA LEU A 9 -2.69 -36.19 35.66
C LEU A 9 -2.82 -34.66 35.70
N ILE A 10 -2.12 -33.98 36.60
CA ILE A 10 -2.11 -32.50 36.70
C ILE A 10 -0.94 -31.91 35.89
N LEU A 11 0.06 -32.71 35.51
CA LEU A 11 1.23 -32.23 34.76
C LEU A 11 1.02 -32.23 33.24
N THR A 12 0.01 -32.93 32.72
CA THR A 12 -0.24 -33.06 31.27
C THR A 12 -1.13 -31.95 30.69
N SER A 13 -1.68 -31.04 31.51
CA SER A 13 -2.51 -29.92 31.03
C SER A 13 -1.73 -28.67 30.64
N LEU A 14 -0.39 -28.68 30.77
CA LEU A 14 0.47 -27.53 30.49
C LEU A 14 1.24 -27.62 29.17
N ILE A 15 0.96 -28.61 28.32
CA ILE A 15 1.45 -28.57 26.93
C ILE A 15 0.55 -27.60 26.15
N GLY A 16 0.74 -26.31 26.42
CA GLY A 16 0.15 -25.26 25.62
C GLY A 16 0.62 -25.43 24.19
N TYR A 17 -0.34 -25.56 23.28
CA TYR A 17 -0.07 -25.49 21.85
C TYR A 17 0.47 -24.08 21.55
N SER A 18 1.79 -23.96 21.46
CA SER A 18 2.42 -22.78 20.87
C SER A 18 2.10 -22.80 19.38
N GLN A 19 1.07 -22.08 18.96
CA GLN A 19 0.80 -21.88 17.54
C GLN A 19 1.97 -21.07 16.96
N THR A 20 2.77 -21.70 16.09
CA THR A 20 3.75 -20.97 15.29
C THR A 20 3.00 -20.23 14.19
N ILE A 21 2.76 -18.96 14.43
CA ILE A 21 2.25 -18.03 13.42
C ILE A 21 3.31 -17.87 12.31
N PRO A 22 2.97 -18.07 11.03
CA PRO A 22 3.90 -17.81 9.93
C PRO A 22 4.32 -16.34 9.93
N THR A 23 5.64 -16.08 10.03
CA THR A 23 6.18 -14.72 9.94
C THR A 23 7.11 -14.58 8.75
N LYS A 24 7.04 -13.46 8.03
CA LYS A 24 7.95 -13.13 6.94
C LYS A 24 8.57 -11.75 7.12
N ILE A 25 9.74 -11.56 6.50
CA ILE A 25 10.39 -10.25 6.38
C ILE A 25 10.11 -9.74 4.97
N ILE A 26 9.59 -8.52 4.88
CA ILE A 26 9.21 -7.89 3.63
C ILE A 26 9.79 -6.49 3.53
N THR A 27 10.07 -6.06 2.30
CA THR A 27 10.52 -4.70 2.00
C THR A 27 9.46 -3.96 1.22
N PHE A 28 9.12 -2.75 1.67
CA PHE A 28 8.28 -1.81 0.94
C PHE A 28 9.12 -0.69 0.34
N GLU A 29 8.79 -0.36 -0.91
CA GLU A 29 9.39 0.74 -1.67
C GLU A 29 8.93 2.12 -1.15
N PRO A 30 9.67 3.20 -1.47
CA PRO A 30 9.38 4.55 -0.99
C PRO A 30 8.19 5.22 -1.69
N TYR A 31 7.54 4.55 -2.65
CA TYR A 31 6.29 4.97 -3.28
C TYR A 31 5.29 3.81 -3.40
N MET A 32 4.00 4.14 -3.52
CA MET A 32 2.94 3.17 -3.82
C MET A 32 2.83 2.86 -5.32
N SER A 33 2.31 1.69 -5.66
CA SER A 33 1.96 1.31 -7.04
C SER A 33 0.52 1.67 -7.37
N PHE A 34 0.28 2.04 -8.62
CA PHE A 34 -1.06 2.11 -9.20
C PHE A 34 -1.52 0.71 -9.57
N GLU A 35 -2.71 0.35 -9.15
CA GLU A 35 -3.30 -0.94 -9.44
C GLU A 35 -4.73 -0.83 -9.94
N ASN A 36 -5.06 -1.83 -10.75
CA ASN A 36 -6.41 -2.06 -11.17
C ASN A 36 -7.07 -3.14 -10.30
N TYR A 37 -8.11 -2.78 -9.53
CA TYR A 37 -8.74 -3.67 -8.56
C TYR A 37 -10.24 -3.83 -8.82
N GLU A 38 -10.65 -5.03 -9.24
CA GLU A 38 -12.03 -5.36 -9.60
C GLU A 38 -12.69 -4.30 -10.50
N HIS A 39 -13.44 -3.38 -9.91
CA HIS A 39 -14.21 -2.33 -10.58
C HIS A 39 -13.58 -0.93 -10.49
N PHE A 40 -12.56 -0.72 -9.64
CA PHE A 40 -11.93 0.57 -9.38
C PHE A 40 -10.39 0.52 -9.33
N LYS A 41 -9.77 1.69 -9.50
CA LYS A 41 -8.32 1.87 -9.41
C LYS A 41 -7.93 2.29 -8.02
N ARG A 42 -6.73 1.94 -7.57
CA ARG A 42 -6.23 2.31 -6.24
C ARG A 42 -4.71 2.42 -6.20
N LEU A 43 -4.20 3.03 -5.12
CA LEU A 43 -2.79 2.96 -4.74
C LEU A 43 -2.59 1.93 -3.63
N VAL A 44 -1.65 1.02 -3.84
CA VAL A 44 -1.28 -0.04 -2.89
C VAL A 44 0.20 0.00 -2.52
N LEU A 45 0.55 -0.71 -1.45
CA LEU A 45 1.94 -0.86 -1.03
C LEU A 45 2.74 -1.58 -2.12
N LYS A 46 3.86 -0.97 -2.53
CA LYS A 46 4.73 -1.57 -3.53
C LYS A 46 5.78 -2.45 -2.86
N THR A 47 5.79 -3.72 -3.23
CA THR A 47 6.76 -4.74 -2.78
C THR A 47 7.04 -5.75 -3.89
N LEU A 48 8.01 -6.63 -3.66
CA LEU A 48 8.27 -7.80 -4.52
C LEU A 48 7.26 -8.93 -4.29
N ASP A 49 6.65 -8.99 -3.12
CA ASP A 49 5.64 -10.01 -2.80
C ASP A 49 4.27 -9.57 -3.31
N VAL A 50 3.81 -10.19 -4.39
CA VAL A 50 2.56 -9.83 -5.08
C VAL A 50 1.30 -10.02 -4.24
N HIS A 51 1.39 -10.67 -3.07
CA HIS A 51 0.24 -10.90 -2.20
C HIS A 51 0.11 -9.87 -1.08
N VAL A 52 1.00 -8.88 -0.98
CA VAL A 52 0.97 -7.87 0.11
C VAL A 52 0.68 -6.48 -0.43
N ASP A 53 -0.60 -6.17 -0.59
CA ASP A 53 -1.12 -4.87 -1.03
C ASP A 53 -1.59 -3.98 0.14
N PHE A 54 -1.99 -4.61 1.24
CA PHE A 54 -2.41 -4.02 2.51
C PHE A 54 -1.70 -4.67 3.71
N LEU A 55 -1.47 -3.89 4.77
CA LEU A 55 -0.84 -4.39 5.99
C LEU A 55 -1.53 -3.79 7.22
N GLU A 56 -2.19 -4.63 8.02
CA GLU A 56 -2.87 -4.18 9.23
C GLU A 56 -1.86 -3.60 10.24
N GLY A 57 -2.20 -2.47 10.83
CA GLY A 57 -1.38 -1.80 11.85
C GLY A 57 -0.18 -1.02 11.29
N PHE A 58 -0.08 -0.88 9.96
CA PHE A 58 1.01 -0.14 9.33
C PHE A 58 0.54 1.19 8.72
N ALA A 59 1.11 2.30 9.22
CA ALA A 59 0.92 3.62 8.67
C ALA A 59 2.07 3.96 7.71
N TYR A 60 1.85 3.73 6.42
CA TYR A 60 2.84 4.02 5.39
C TYR A 60 3.10 5.52 5.24
N GLU A 61 4.37 5.87 5.02
CA GLU A 61 4.79 7.24 4.66
C GLU A 61 5.62 7.20 3.38
N TRP A 62 5.25 8.05 2.42
CA TRP A 62 5.98 8.21 1.17
C TRP A 62 7.39 8.75 1.43
N GLY A 63 8.35 8.33 0.59
CA GLY A 63 9.76 8.73 0.68
C GLY A 63 10.58 7.88 1.67
N TYR A 64 10.05 6.76 2.14
CA TYR A 64 10.76 5.84 3.03
C TYR A 64 10.72 4.40 2.52
N THR A 65 11.88 3.77 2.49
CA THR A 65 11.98 2.32 2.34
C THR A 65 11.83 1.68 3.72
N TYR A 66 11.03 0.62 3.81
CA TYR A 66 10.79 -0.10 5.06
C TYR A 66 11.20 -1.54 4.92
N THR A 67 11.88 -2.08 5.94
CA THR A 67 11.95 -3.53 6.16
C THR A 67 11.12 -3.88 7.37
N LEU A 68 10.12 -4.74 7.18
CA LEU A 68 9.11 -5.07 8.19
C LEU A 68 9.13 -6.56 8.46
N LYS A 69 8.91 -6.93 9.72
CA LYS A 69 8.51 -8.28 10.10
C LYS A 69 6.99 -8.30 10.20
N ILE A 70 6.36 -9.20 9.47
CA ILE A 70 4.91 -9.32 9.39
C ILE A 70 4.47 -10.75 9.68
N GLU A 71 3.25 -10.86 10.18
CA GLU A 71 2.48 -12.10 10.30
C GLU A 71 1.68 -12.30 9.02
N GLU A 72 1.62 -13.54 8.54
CA GLU A 72 0.77 -13.95 7.42
C GLU A 72 -0.19 -15.05 7.88
N THR A 73 -1.48 -14.79 7.72
CA THR A 73 -2.55 -15.74 8.07
C THR A 73 -3.30 -16.12 6.80
N LYS A 74 -3.29 -17.41 6.47
CA LYS A 74 -4.09 -17.93 5.35
C LYS A 74 -5.57 -17.94 5.74
N LEU A 75 -6.41 -17.34 4.90
CA LEU A 75 -7.85 -17.36 5.08
C LEU A 75 -8.42 -18.76 4.89
N SER A 76 -9.49 -19.09 5.63
CA SER A 76 -10.20 -20.38 5.50
C SER A 76 -10.82 -20.58 4.11
N SER A 77 -11.11 -19.47 3.42
CA SER A 77 -11.63 -19.40 2.06
C SER A 77 -11.11 -18.12 1.41
N ALA A 78 -10.83 -18.16 0.11
CA ALA A 78 -10.49 -16.95 -0.63
C ALA A 78 -11.68 -15.96 -0.63
N LEU A 79 -11.37 -14.67 -0.61
CA LEU A 79 -12.35 -13.60 -0.83
C LEU A 79 -12.69 -13.50 -2.33
N SER A 80 -13.72 -12.70 -2.65
CA SER A 80 -14.23 -12.53 -4.03
C SER A 80 -13.16 -12.00 -5.00
N ASP A 81 -12.24 -11.17 -4.48
CA ASP A 81 -11.14 -10.56 -5.21
C ASP A 81 -9.93 -11.50 -5.39
N GLY A 82 -10.01 -12.73 -4.87
CA GLY A 82 -8.92 -13.70 -4.88
C GLY A 82 -7.95 -13.57 -3.71
N THR A 83 -8.20 -12.68 -2.74
CA THR A 83 -7.38 -12.56 -1.53
C THR A 83 -7.44 -13.85 -0.71
N MET A 84 -6.27 -14.43 -0.44
CA MET A 84 -6.12 -15.70 0.30
C MET A 84 -5.36 -15.54 1.62
N TYR A 85 -4.77 -14.38 1.87
CA TYR A 85 -3.90 -14.12 3.01
C TYR A 85 -4.21 -12.76 3.61
N GLU A 86 -4.13 -12.69 4.93
CA GLU A 86 -4.11 -11.44 5.68
C GLU A 86 -2.71 -11.20 6.22
N HIS A 87 -2.30 -9.94 6.22
CA HIS A 87 -0.99 -9.53 6.72
C HIS A 87 -1.13 -8.54 7.86
N LYS A 88 -0.39 -8.77 8.94
CA LYS A 88 -0.35 -7.89 10.10
C LYS A 88 1.07 -7.49 10.46
N LEU A 89 1.27 -6.22 10.79
CA LEU A 89 2.55 -5.73 11.24
C LEU A 89 2.90 -6.33 12.61
N ILE A 90 4.03 -7.05 12.69
CA ILE A 90 4.62 -7.45 13.97
C ILE A 90 5.60 -6.39 14.43
N LYS A 91 6.52 -5.96 13.55
CA LYS A 91 7.59 -5.03 13.90
C LYS A 91 8.19 -4.32 12.68
N VAL A 92 8.48 -3.03 12.84
CA VAL A 92 9.35 -2.28 11.91
C VAL A 92 10.81 -2.63 12.23
N LEU A 93 11.52 -3.24 11.28
CA LEU A 93 12.93 -3.60 11.44
C LEU A 93 13.84 -2.44 11.01
N SER A 94 13.49 -1.78 9.90
CA SER A 94 14.16 -0.56 9.43
C SER A 94 13.16 0.40 8.78
N LYS A 95 13.52 1.68 8.80
CA LYS A 95 12.83 2.78 8.10
C LYS A 95 13.89 3.75 7.64
N GLU A 96 14.11 3.84 6.34
CA GLU A 96 15.19 4.62 5.75
C GLU A 96 14.60 5.66 4.80
N LYS A 97 14.89 6.93 5.05
CA LYS A 97 14.49 8.01 4.15
C LYS A 97 15.33 7.92 2.88
N VAL A 98 14.70 7.98 1.71
CA VAL A 98 15.44 8.07 0.46
C VAL A 98 16.04 9.46 0.27
N SER A 99 17.04 9.55 -0.61
CA SER A 99 17.63 10.83 -1.02
C SER A 99 16.56 11.78 -1.55
N ASP A 100 16.76 13.08 -1.37
CA ASP A 100 15.86 14.10 -1.90
C ASP A 100 15.89 14.15 -3.45
N ASP A 101 16.93 13.58 -4.08
CA ASP A 101 17.05 13.39 -5.53
C ASP A 101 16.42 12.06 -6.02
N TYR A 102 15.77 11.29 -5.14
CA TYR A 102 15.14 10.04 -5.54
C TYR A 102 13.95 10.31 -6.46
N GLU A 103 14.03 9.76 -7.67
CA GLU A 103 12.99 9.85 -8.68
C GLU A 103 12.26 8.52 -8.83
N PHE A 104 10.94 8.60 -9.05
CA PHE A 104 10.13 7.42 -9.33
C PHE A 104 9.07 7.71 -10.37
N LYS A 105 8.47 6.63 -10.89
CA LYS A 105 7.39 6.72 -11.88
C LYS A 105 6.09 6.21 -11.30
N LEU A 106 5.02 6.97 -11.48
CA LEU A 106 3.68 6.63 -11.04
C LEU A 106 2.69 6.82 -12.19
N THR A 107 1.76 5.89 -12.34
CA THR A 107 0.67 6.01 -13.30
C THR A 107 -0.37 6.99 -12.77
N LEU A 108 -0.72 7.95 -13.62
CA LEU A 108 -1.75 8.96 -13.44
C LEU A 108 -2.93 8.64 -14.32
N ASP A 109 -4.11 8.60 -13.73
CA ASP A 109 -5.37 8.34 -14.43
C ASP A 109 -6.46 9.07 -13.68
N SER A 110 -7.28 9.88 -14.35
CA SER A 110 -8.30 10.69 -13.68
C SER A 110 -9.54 9.91 -13.27
N GLN A 111 -9.81 8.76 -13.88
CA GLN A 111 -11.01 7.98 -13.62
C GLN A 111 -10.78 6.99 -12.49
N LEU A 112 -11.64 6.98 -11.47
CA LEU A 112 -11.59 5.97 -10.40
C LEU A 112 -12.08 4.60 -10.89
N TYR A 113 -13.12 4.55 -11.71
CA TYR A 113 -13.75 3.31 -12.19
C TYR A 113 -13.43 3.02 -13.67
N TYR A 114 -13.42 1.74 -14.08
CA TYR A 114 -13.20 1.34 -15.48
C TYR A 114 -14.41 1.56 -16.38
N TYR A 115 -15.58 1.37 -15.81
CA TYR A 115 -16.85 1.40 -16.50
C TYR A 115 -17.69 2.53 -15.94
N ALA A 116 -18.66 3.00 -16.73
CA ALA A 116 -19.69 3.90 -16.23
C ALA A 116 -20.56 3.13 -15.23
N SER A 117 -20.18 3.15 -13.95
CA SER A 117 -20.87 2.45 -12.86
C SER A 117 -22.10 3.22 -12.35
N GLY A 118 -22.43 4.37 -12.97
CA GLY A 118 -23.41 5.32 -12.43
C GLY A 118 -22.86 6.14 -11.25
N GLU A 119 -21.74 5.71 -10.66
CA GLU A 119 -20.95 6.44 -9.69
C GLU A 119 -19.81 7.16 -10.41
N GLU A 120 -19.82 8.50 -10.37
CA GLU A 120 -18.66 9.28 -10.78
C GLU A 120 -17.68 9.38 -9.61
N GLY A 121 -16.44 8.94 -9.85
CA GLY A 121 -15.34 9.10 -8.91
C GLY A 121 -14.11 9.57 -9.67
N ASP A 122 -13.58 10.72 -9.26
CA ASP A 122 -12.30 11.22 -9.76
C ASP A 122 -11.19 10.84 -8.79
N THR A 123 -10.06 10.40 -9.33
CA THR A 123 -8.86 10.09 -8.54
C THR A 123 -8.14 11.36 -8.07
N PHE A 124 -8.36 12.49 -8.76
CA PHE A 124 -7.76 13.78 -8.44
C PHE A 124 -8.78 14.72 -7.81
N LYS A 125 -8.38 15.36 -6.72
CA LYS A 125 -9.08 16.50 -6.13
C LYS A 125 -8.16 17.71 -6.20
N LYS A 126 -8.56 18.74 -6.93
CA LYS A 126 -7.81 20.00 -6.96
C LYS A 126 -7.92 20.66 -5.58
N THR A 127 -6.77 20.99 -5.00
CA THR A 127 -6.70 21.68 -3.70
C THR A 127 -6.41 23.16 -3.92
N GLU A 128 -5.42 23.44 -4.77
CA GLU A 128 -4.99 24.78 -5.15
C GLU A 128 -4.55 24.77 -6.61
N GLU A 129 -4.19 25.94 -7.14
CA GLU A 129 -3.67 26.03 -8.50
C GLU A 129 -2.36 25.26 -8.66
N GLY A 130 -2.33 24.28 -9.56
CA GLY A 130 -1.19 23.38 -9.73
C GLY A 130 -1.01 22.34 -8.63
N VAL A 131 -1.92 22.22 -7.65
CA VAL A 131 -1.79 21.25 -6.55
C VAL A 131 -3.01 20.34 -6.46
N TYR A 132 -2.76 19.04 -6.59
CA TYR A 132 -3.80 18.02 -6.67
C TYR A 132 -3.57 16.94 -5.62
N GLN A 133 -4.62 16.54 -4.93
CA GLN A 133 -4.62 15.34 -4.11
C GLN A 133 -5.03 14.13 -4.97
N TYR A 134 -4.18 13.10 -5.00
CA TYR A 134 -4.36 11.88 -5.77
C TYR A 134 -4.72 10.72 -4.84
N PHE A 135 -5.84 10.04 -5.12
CA PHE A 135 -6.43 8.96 -4.32
C PHE A 135 -6.56 9.28 -2.82
N GLU A 136 -6.69 10.56 -2.48
CA GLU A 136 -6.69 11.05 -1.10
C GLU A 136 -5.40 10.76 -0.28
N LYS A 137 -4.39 10.12 -0.89
CA LYS A 137 -3.18 9.62 -0.23
C LYS A 137 -1.92 10.44 -0.52
N LEU A 138 -1.90 11.16 -1.64
CA LEU A 138 -0.70 11.82 -2.15
C LEU A 138 -1.02 13.22 -2.66
N ILE A 139 -0.25 14.22 -2.26
CA ILE A 139 -0.29 15.56 -2.85
C ILE A 139 0.72 15.65 -3.99
N ILE A 140 0.26 16.08 -5.16
CA ILE A 140 1.05 16.27 -6.36
C ILE A 140 1.10 17.77 -6.68
N GLU A 141 2.31 18.29 -6.73
CA GLU A 141 2.60 19.63 -7.24
C GLU A 141 2.99 19.54 -8.72
N VAL A 142 2.24 20.25 -9.56
CA VAL A 142 2.39 20.28 -11.02
C VAL A 142 2.99 21.63 -11.41
N PRO A 143 4.24 21.66 -11.92
CA PRO A 143 4.87 22.88 -12.42
C PRO A 143 4.11 23.51 -13.58
N GLU A 144 4.21 24.83 -13.75
CA GLU A 144 3.54 25.59 -14.82
C GLU A 144 3.78 24.99 -16.21
N GLU A 145 5.02 24.58 -16.48
CA GLU A 145 5.45 23.99 -17.75
C GLU A 145 4.76 22.65 -18.07
N LEU A 146 4.29 21.92 -17.05
CA LEU A 146 3.61 20.63 -17.21
C LEU A 146 2.09 20.71 -17.07
N LYS A 147 1.52 21.86 -16.66
CA LYS A 147 0.07 22.00 -16.45
C LYS A 147 -0.74 21.72 -17.72
N GLY A 148 -0.24 22.14 -18.88
CA GLY A 148 -0.91 21.89 -20.17
C GLY A 148 -1.10 20.40 -20.43
N ASP A 149 -0.05 19.60 -20.30
CA ASP A 149 -0.13 18.16 -20.50
C ASP A 149 -0.85 17.44 -19.36
N PHE A 150 -0.71 17.91 -18.13
CA PHE A 150 -1.46 17.38 -16.99
C PHE A 150 -2.96 17.62 -17.16
N SER A 151 -3.38 18.76 -17.71
CA SER A 151 -4.79 19.05 -17.98
C SER A 151 -5.42 18.05 -18.97
N LYS A 152 -4.62 17.46 -19.87
CA LYS A 152 -5.10 16.41 -20.79
C LYS A 152 -5.40 15.11 -20.05
N ILE A 153 -4.65 14.79 -19.00
CA ILE A 153 -4.94 13.63 -18.12
C ILE A 153 -6.29 13.85 -17.43
N LEU A 154 -6.50 15.04 -16.87
CA LEU A 154 -7.73 15.40 -16.18
C LEU A 154 -8.95 15.40 -17.12
N ASN A 155 -8.86 16.16 -18.22
CA ASN A 155 -10.01 16.45 -19.09
C ASN A 155 -10.29 15.35 -20.11
N ASN A 156 -9.24 14.75 -20.68
CA ASN A 156 -9.38 13.75 -21.75
C ASN A 156 -9.37 12.32 -21.20
N LYS A 157 -9.37 12.16 -19.86
CA LYS A 157 -9.38 10.85 -19.18
C LYS A 157 -8.27 9.92 -19.69
N GLN A 158 -7.09 10.49 -19.91
CA GLN A 158 -5.94 9.75 -20.41
C GLN A 158 -5.12 9.18 -19.26
N THR A 159 -4.75 7.91 -19.36
CA THR A 159 -3.75 7.31 -18.49
C THR A 159 -2.36 7.69 -18.98
N LYS A 160 -1.51 8.24 -18.10
CA LYS A 160 -0.10 8.56 -18.41
C LYS A 160 0.82 8.13 -17.28
N ARG A 161 2.10 7.93 -17.60
CA ARG A 161 3.13 7.63 -16.60
C ARG A 161 3.92 8.89 -16.30
N GLY A 162 3.71 9.48 -15.13
CA GLY A 162 4.46 10.63 -14.66
C GLY A 162 5.77 10.22 -13.98
N GLN A 163 6.74 11.11 -14.02
CA GLN A 163 7.99 11.03 -13.26
C GLN A 163 7.96 12.07 -12.15
N PHE A 164 8.36 11.67 -10.94
CA PHE A 164 8.18 12.42 -9.71
C PHE A 164 9.42 12.42 -8.85
N LYS A 165 9.55 13.45 -8.02
CA LYS A 165 10.47 13.52 -6.89
C LYS A 165 9.75 13.86 -5.60
N PHE A 166 10.29 13.43 -4.47
CA PHE A 166 9.76 13.79 -3.16
C PHE A 166 10.07 15.24 -2.81
N ILE A 167 9.08 15.96 -2.28
CA ILE A 167 9.26 17.34 -1.78
C ILE A 167 8.71 17.54 -0.36
N GLY A 168 8.16 16.49 0.25
CA GLY A 168 7.65 16.52 1.61
C GLY A 168 6.92 15.23 1.98
N LYS A 169 6.37 15.19 3.20
CA LYS A 169 5.55 14.07 3.67
C LYS A 169 4.31 13.95 2.80
N ASN A 170 4.16 12.79 2.14
CA ASN A 170 3.05 12.52 1.21
C ASN A 170 2.89 13.61 0.15
N LYS A 171 3.98 14.31 -0.22
CA LYS A 171 3.99 15.38 -1.21
C LYS A 171 5.11 15.16 -2.23
N VAL A 172 4.75 15.19 -3.50
CA VAL A 172 5.66 14.95 -4.62
C VAL A 172 5.51 16.05 -5.66
N LYS A 173 6.60 16.32 -6.38
CA LYS A 173 6.61 17.23 -7.51
C LYS A 173 6.73 16.43 -8.80
N LEU A 174 5.84 16.72 -9.74
CA LEU A 174 5.91 16.19 -11.10
C LEU A 174 7.08 16.84 -11.82
N ILE A 175 7.91 16.03 -12.48
CA ILE A 175 9.08 16.49 -13.24
C ILE A 175 9.07 16.05 -14.71
N GLY A 176 8.17 15.14 -15.10
CA GLY A 176 7.97 14.72 -16.50
C GLY A 176 6.68 13.93 -16.72
N LEU A 177 6.15 13.97 -17.96
CA LEU A 177 4.88 13.37 -18.42
C LEU A 177 4.97 12.76 -19.83
#